data_AF-A0A812MMF4-F1
#
_entry.id   AF-A0A812MMF4-F1
#
_cell.length_a   1.000
_cell.length_b   1.000
_cell.length_c   1.000
_cell.angle_alpha   90.00
_cell.angle_beta   90.00
_cell.angle_gamma   90.00
#
_symmetry.space_group_name_H-M   'P 1'
#
loop_
_entity.id
_entity.type
_entity.pdbx_description
1 polymer ?
#
loop_
_entity_poly.entity_id
_entity_poly.type
_entity_poly.pdbx_seq_one_letter_code
_entity_poly.pdbx_strand_id
1 'polypeptide(L)'
;MLYPRHAVQDAEGAKCHKDLVLKSSDLSVYKGVKPNIDSYSAFFDNCKANDTGLRLMLEENKVTDVYCCGLVFDICVKSSALHGAELGFRVSVIEDACRPLSESEVGPTKDVLQKAGVNVLSSTAAVEEAKKIRTTAKMEVKEYIKQVKQHKHASSLHRMETLSSHAPQ
;
A
#
# COMPACT_ATOMS: atom_id res chain seq x y z
N MET A 1 23.92 13.58 5.72
CA MET A 1 23.49 13.85 7.11
C MET A 1 24.10 12.77 7.98
N LEU A 2 24.56 13.09 9.19
CA LEU A 2 25.06 12.10 10.16
C LEU A 2 24.12 12.12 11.36
N TYR A 3 23.78 10.95 11.89
CA TYR A 3 22.91 10.79 13.05
C TYR A 3 23.72 10.36 14.27
N PRO A 4 23.25 10.68 15.49
CA PRO A 4 23.72 9.99 16.69
C PRO A 4 23.58 8.48 16.53
N ARG A 5 24.38 7.71 17.28
CA ARG A 5 24.22 6.25 17.33
C ARG A 5 22.80 5.89 17.76
N HIS A 6 22.09 5.13 16.94
CA HIS A 6 20.69 4.73 17.16
C HIS A 6 20.44 3.34 16.56
N ALA A 7 19.40 2.65 17.04
CA ALA A 7 18.94 1.35 16.54
C ALA A 7 20.07 0.32 16.32
N VAL A 8 21.07 0.31 17.21
CA VAL A 8 22.20 -0.63 17.15
C VAL A 8 21.68 -2.05 17.29
N GLN A 9 22.12 -2.95 16.42
CA GLN A 9 21.73 -4.35 16.43
C GLN A 9 21.86 -4.97 17.83
N ASP A 10 20.85 -5.73 18.23
CA ASP A 10 20.73 -6.42 19.52
C ASP A 10 20.71 -5.50 20.76
N ALA A 11 20.69 -4.17 20.59
CA ALA A 11 20.55 -3.23 21.69
C ALA A 11 19.07 -2.90 21.99
N GLU A 12 18.80 -2.41 23.20
CA GLU A 12 17.45 -2.00 23.61
C GLU A 12 16.84 -0.98 22.65
N GLY A 13 17.65 -0.03 22.15
CA GLY A 13 17.20 0.99 21.20
C GLY A 13 16.83 0.48 19.80
N ALA A 14 17.03 -0.80 19.49
CA ALA A 14 16.58 -1.43 18.24
C ALA A 14 15.25 -2.18 18.37
N LYS A 15 14.72 -2.34 19.60
CA LYS A 15 13.43 -3.00 19.82
C LYS A 15 12.28 -2.07 19.43
N CYS A 16 11.17 -2.66 18.99
CA CYS A 16 9.92 -1.92 18.83
C CYS A 16 9.47 -1.34 20.18
N HIS A 17 8.83 -0.18 20.16
CA HIS A 17 8.25 0.43 21.36
C HIS A 17 7.24 -0.54 21.99
N LYS A 18 7.24 -0.67 23.33
CA LYS A 18 6.41 -1.63 24.07
C LYS A 18 4.89 -1.53 23.82
N ASP A 19 4.42 -0.35 23.42
CA ASP A 19 3.01 -0.10 23.13
C ASP A 19 2.62 -0.45 21.68
N LEU A 20 3.60 -0.81 20.82
CA LEU A 20 3.31 -1.30 19.48
C LEU A 20 2.74 -2.72 19.59
N VAL A 21 1.48 -2.87 19.19
CA VAL A 21 0.80 -4.17 19.16
C VAL A 21 1.21 -4.91 17.90
N LEU A 22 1.99 -5.98 18.07
CA LEU A 22 2.39 -6.90 17.01
C LEU A 22 1.62 -8.21 17.14
N LYS A 23 1.07 -8.71 16.03
CA LYS A 23 0.48 -10.04 15.93
C LYS A 23 1.55 -11.05 15.53
N SER A 24 1.34 -12.31 15.88
CA SER A 24 2.22 -13.40 15.45
C SER A 24 2.25 -13.61 13.92
N SER A 25 1.25 -13.10 13.22
CA SER A 25 1.18 -13.10 11.75
C SER A 25 1.94 -11.95 11.08
N ASP A 26 2.41 -10.97 11.84
CA ASP A 26 3.07 -9.79 11.27
C ASP A 26 4.48 -10.16 10.81
N LEU A 27 4.87 -9.66 9.64
CA LEU A 27 6.18 -9.90 9.05
C LEU A 27 7.12 -8.73 9.36
N SER A 28 8.40 -9.03 9.54
CA SER A 28 9.43 -8.04 9.86
C SER A 28 10.51 -8.03 8.79
N VAL A 29 10.96 -6.82 8.44
CA VAL A 29 12.09 -6.58 7.53
C VAL A 29 13.07 -5.65 8.23
N TYR A 30 14.36 -6.00 8.17
CA TYR A 30 15.44 -5.20 8.73
C TYR A 30 16.16 -4.43 7.63
N LYS A 31 16.51 -3.17 7.91
CA LYS A 31 17.20 -2.26 6.99
C LYS A 31 18.37 -1.58 7.69
N GLY A 32 19.36 -1.11 6.92
CA GLY A 32 20.56 -0.44 7.48
C GLY A 32 21.52 -1.41 8.16
N VAL A 33 21.51 -2.68 7.76
CA VAL A 33 22.31 -3.76 8.37
C VAL A 33 23.75 -3.82 7.86
N LYS A 34 24.08 -3.07 6.79
CA LYS A 34 25.42 -3.04 6.21
C LYS A 34 26.19 -1.83 6.75
N PRO A 35 27.42 -2.00 7.25
CA PRO A 35 28.15 -0.93 7.92
C PRO A 35 28.56 0.22 6.98
N ASN A 36 28.65 -0.04 5.68
CA ASN A 36 29.14 0.90 4.68
C ASN A 36 28.01 1.56 3.86
N ILE A 37 26.74 1.23 4.13
CA ILE A 37 25.61 1.80 3.40
C ILE A 37 24.36 1.88 4.28
N ASP A 38 23.77 3.07 4.31
CA ASP A 38 22.54 3.33 5.04
C ASP A 38 21.29 3.00 4.18
N SER A 39 20.15 2.81 4.83
CA SER A 39 18.88 2.42 4.21
C SER A 39 17.72 3.15 4.88
N TYR A 40 17.23 4.21 4.24
CA TYR A 40 16.00 4.88 4.69
C TYR A 40 14.76 4.12 4.27
N SER A 41 14.73 3.69 3.01
CA SER A 41 13.62 2.90 2.49
C SER A 41 13.62 1.49 3.08
N ALA A 42 12.42 0.96 3.31
CA ALA A 42 12.20 -0.43 3.67
C ALA A 42 12.27 -1.38 2.46
N PHE A 43 12.42 -0.88 1.23
CA PHE A 43 12.57 -1.71 0.03
C PHE A 43 14.03 -1.92 -0.35
N PHE A 44 14.79 -0.83 -0.41
CA PHE A 44 16.18 -0.82 -0.85
C PHE A 44 17.03 0.08 0.04
N ASP A 45 18.34 -0.17 0.03
CA ASP A 45 19.30 0.80 0.57
C ASP A 45 19.35 2.11 -0.23
N ASN A 46 20.06 3.11 0.31
CA ASN A 46 20.11 4.46 -0.27
C ASN A 46 20.79 4.51 -1.64
N CYS A 47 21.56 3.49 -2.04
CA CYS A 47 22.14 3.38 -3.38
C CYS A 47 21.34 2.43 -4.29
N LYS A 48 20.22 1.88 -3.81
CA LYS A 48 19.45 0.81 -4.45
C LYS A 48 20.30 -0.40 -4.85
N ALA A 49 21.40 -0.63 -4.13
CA ALA A 49 22.32 -1.73 -4.43
C ALA A 49 21.86 -3.05 -3.82
N ASN A 50 21.08 -3.00 -2.74
CA ASN A 50 20.58 -4.17 -2.04
C ASN A 50 19.07 -4.06 -1.79
N ASP A 51 18.36 -5.12 -2.15
CA ASP A 51 16.95 -5.35 -1.79
C ASP A 51 16.87 -5.96 -0.39
N THR A 52 15.89 -5.50 0.39
CA THR A 52 15.62 -5.97 1.76
C THR A 52 14.78 -7.24 1.82
N GLY A 53 14.19 -7.65 0.69
CA GLY A 53 13.21 -8.73 0.56
C GLY A 53 11.75 -8.27 0.66
N LEU A 54 11.48 -7.01 1.04
CA LEU A 54 10.11 -6.53 1.23
C LEU A 54 9.29 -6.60 -0.05
N ARG A 55 9.89 -6.28 -1.21
CA ARG A 55 9.19 -6.32 -2.50
C ARG A 55 8.64 -7.72 -2.76
N LEU A 56 9.52 -8.73 -2.70
CA LEU A 56 9.15 -10.12 -2.97
C LEU A 56 8.08 -10.61 -1.99
N MET A 57 8.24 -10.28 -0.71
CA MET A 57 7.27 -10.61 0.33
C MET A 57 5.87 -10.06 0.03
N LEU A 58 5.77 -8.81 -0.44
CA LEU A 58 4.49 -8.19 -0.82
C LEU A 58 3.90 -8.85 -2.08
N GLU A 59 4.73 -9.10 -3.10
CA GLU A 59 4.31 -9.75 -4.35
C GLU A 59 3.79 -11.18 -4.11
N GLU A 60 4.48 -11.98 -3.30
CA GLU A 60 4.06 -13.34 -2.92
C GLU A 60 2.72 -13.35 -2.18
N ASN A 61 2.46 -12.30 -1.39
CA ASN A 61 1.18 -12.09 -0.71
C ASN A 61 0.11 -11.40 -1.57
N LYS A 62 0.41 -11.16 -2.86
CA LYS A 62 -0.49 -10.50 -3.83
C LYS A 62 -0.96 -9.12 -3.36
N VAL A 63 -0.11 -8.42 -2.62
CA VAL A 63 -0.40 -7.07 -2.16
C VAL A 63 -0.35 -6.12 -3.35
N THR A 64 -1.36 -5.25 -3.45
CA THR A 64 -1.43 -4.23 -4.52
C THR A 64 -1.51 -2.80 -3.97
N ASP A 65 -2.00 -2.64 -2.74
CA ASP A 65 -2.07 -1.38 -2.01
C ASP A 65 -1.14 -1.44 -0.78
N VAL A 66 -0.33 -0.39 -0.60
CA VAL A 66 0.60 -0.26 0.53
C VAL A 66 0.27 1.01 1.29
N TYR A 67 -0.02 0.85 2.58
CA TYR A 67 -0.24 1.97 3.50
C TYR A 67 0.98 2.13 4.40
N CYS A 68 1.63 3.29 4.33
CA CYS A 68 2.82 3.60 5.11
C CYS A 68 2.45 4.49 6.31
N CYS A 69 2.94 4.14 7.49
CA CYS A 69 2.87 4.97 8.69
C CYS A 69 4.12 4.78 9.57
N GLY A 70 4.25 5.56 10.64
CA GLY A 70 5.33 5.44 11.62
C GLY A 70 6.41 6.51 11.49
N LEU A 71 7.66 6.12 11.73
CA LEU A 71 8.78 7.04 11.91
C LEU A 71 9.89 6.80 10.86
N VAL A 72 10.49 7.82 10.27
CA VAL A 72 10.19 9.25 10.38
C VAL A 72 9.57 9.74 9.07
N PHE A 73 8.55 10.61 9.15
CA PHE A 73 7.71 11.03 8.02
C PHE A 73 8.53 11.49 6.79
N ASP A 74 9.45 12.41 7.03
CA ASP A 74 10.31 13.08 6.05
C ASP A 74 11.57 12.30 5.66
N ILE A 75 11.77 11.10 6.23
CA ILE A 75 12.95 10.24 5.96
C ILE A 75 12.50 8.83 5.57
N CYS A 76 12.30 7.94 6.55
CA CYS A 76 12.07 6.51 6.27
C CYS A 76 10.69 6.27 5.64
N VAL A 77 9.67 6.99 6.08
CA VAL A 77 8.32 6.87 5.52
C VAL A 77 8.32 7.41 4.09
N LYS A 78 8.84 8.63 3.87
CA LYS A 78 9.01 9.23 2.54
C LYS A 78 9.75 8.29 1.58
N SER A 79 10.94 7.83 1.94
CA SER A 79 11.76 6.97 1.07
C SER A 79 11.11 5.60 0.81
N SER A 80 10.41 5.03 1.79
CA SER A 80 9.68 3.77 1.59
C SER A 80 8.49 3.95 0.66
N ALA A 81 7.72 5.02 0.83
CA ALA A 81 6.56 5.30 0.00
C ALA A 81 6.94 5.58 -1.45
N LEU A 82 7.99 6.36 -1.68
CA LEU A 82 8.49 6.65 -3.03
C LEU A 82 8.99 5.40 -3.75
N HIS A 83 9.77 4.53 -3.08
CA HIS A 83 10.20 3.27 -3.69
C HIS A 83 9.03 2.31 -3.93
N GLY A 84 8.03 2.27 -3.04
CA GLY A 84 6.82 1.50 -3.27
C GLY A 84 6.06 1.96 -4.52
N ALA A 85 5.93 3.28 -4.72
CA ALA A 85 5.29 3.84 -5.90
C ALA A 85 6.10 3.56 -7.18
N GLU A 86 7.43 3.67 -7.12
CA GLU A 86 8.32 3.33 -8.23
C GLU A 86 8.22 1.85 -8.65
N LEU A 87 7.98 0.96 -7.68
CA LEU A 87 7.74 -0.47 -7.92
C LEU A 87 6.32 -0.77 -8.43
N GLY A 88 5.45 0.23 -8.55
CA GLY A 88 4.10 0.10 -9.09
C GLY A 88 3.02 -0.26 -8.08
N PHE A 89 3.31 -0.23 -6.77
CA PHE A 89 2.27 -0.36 -5.75
C PHE A 89 1.41 0.91 -5.68
N ARG A 90 0.12 0.77 -5.33
CA ARG A 90 -0.72 1.91 -4.95
C ARG A 90 -0.37 2.30 -3.53
N VAL A 91 0.35 3.42 -3.37
CA VAL A 91 0.90 3.80 -2.06
C VAL A 91 0.12 4.97 -1.46
N SER A 92 -0.19 4.84 -0.17
CA SER A 92 -0.76 5.91 0.65
C SER A 92 0.05 6.08 1.93
N VAL A 93 0.36 7.32 2.31
CA VAL A 93 0.96 7.66 3.61
C VAL A 93 -0.13 8.16 4.55
N ILE A 94 -0.19 7.59 5.76
CA ILE A 94 -1.14 7.98 6.80
C ILE A 94 -0.48 9.04 7.68
N GLU A 95 -0.76 10.31 7.39
CA GLU A 95 -0.03 11.46 7.92
C GLU A 95 -0.13 11.59 9.44
N ASP A 96 -1.34 11.51 9.98
CA ASP A 96 -1.63 11.61 11.42
C ASP A 96 -1.16 10.38 12.22
N ALA A 97 -0.69 9.33 11.53
CA ALA A 97 0.01 8.19 12.09
C ALA A 97 1.54 8.25 11.84
N CYS A 98 2.07 9.42 11.47
CA CYS A 98 3.49 9.67 11.31
C CYS A 98 3.97 10.82 12.20
N ARG A 99 5.28 10.89 12.43
CA ARG A 99 5.94 12.09 13.00
C ARG A 99 7.15 12.47 12.15
N PRO A 100 7.33 13.75 11.78
CA PRO A 100 8.53 14.21 11.07
C PRO A 100 9.71 14.42 12.03
N LEU A 101 10.92 14.48 11.47
CA LEU A 101 12.12 14.90 12.18
C LEU A 101 12.11 16.43 12.34
N SER A 102 11.65 17.13 11.30
CA SER A 102 11.46 18.58 11.30
C SER A 102 10.09 18.95 10.75
N GLU A 103 9.36 19.80 11.47
CA GLU A 103 8.08 20.35 11.01
C GLU A 103 8.23 21.16 9.70
N SER A 104 9.41 21.75 9.45
CA SER A 104 9.70 22.45 8.19
C SER A 104 9.67 21.54 6.97
N GLU A 105 9.92 20.24 7.15
CA GLU A 105 10.00 19.27 6.06
C GLU A 105 8.65 18.65 5.71
N VAL A 106 7.59 18.92 6.49
CA VAL A 106 6.27 18.33 6.26
C VAL A 106 5.69 18.76 4.91
N GLY A 107 5.66 20.07 4.64
CA GLY A 107 5.17 20.62 3.37
C GLY A 107 5.94 20.08 2.16
N PRO A 108 7.28 20.27 2.11
CA PRO A 108 8.11 19.75 1.02
C PRO A 108 7.98 18.23 0.82
N THR A 109 7.88 17.46 1.91
CA THR A 109 7.70 16.01 1.82
C THR A 109 6.37 15.64 1.18
N LYS A 110 5.28 16.30 1.55
CA LYS A 110 3.96 16.08 0.92
C LYS A 110 3.98 16.38 -0.56
N ASP A 111 4.60 17.49 -0.96
CA ASP A 111 4.69 17.86 -2.38
C ASP A 111 5.42 16.80 -3.19
N VAL A 112 6.53 16.26 -2.66
CA VAL A 112 7.30 15.20 -3.31
C VAL A 112 6.48 13.90 -3.41
N LEU A 113 5.79 13.51 -2.34
CA LEU A 113 4.94 12.31 -2.32
C LEU A 113 3.80 12.42 -3.35
N GLN A 114 3.09 13.54 -3.37
CA GLN A 114 1.98 13.77 -4.29
C GLN A 114 2.44 13.78 -5.75
N LYS A 115 3.59 14.41 -6.05
CA LYS A 115 4.18 14.40 -7.40
C LYS A 115 4.57 12.99 -7.87
N ALA A 116 4.90 12.10 -6.94
CA ALA A 116 5.19 10.70 -7.21
C ALA A 116 3.92 9.81 -7.28
N GLY A 117 2.72 10.40 -7.19
CA GLY A 117 1.46 9.65 -7.19
C GLY A 117 1.15 8.94 -5.87
N VAL A 118 1.84 9.29 -4.79
CA VAL A 118 1.55 8.77 -3.44
C VAL A 118 0.45 9.60 -2.81
N ASN A 119 -0.61 8.95 -2.33
CA ASN A 119 -1.67 9.62 -1.58
C ASN A 119 -1.19 9.99 -0.17
N VAL A 120 -1.62 11.14 0.34
CA VAL A 120 -1.43 11.52 1.75
C VAL A 120 -2.80 11.62 2.40
N LEU A 121 -3.06 10.75 3.37
CA LEU A 121 -4.37 10.53 3.98
C LEU A 121 -4.31 10.72 5.49
N SER A 122 -5.45 11.06 6.10
CA SER A 122 -5.64 10.83 7.54
C SER A 122 -5.98 9.35 7.80
N SER A 123 -5.79 8.91 9.04
CA SER A 123 -6.12 7.58 9.53
C SER A 123 -7.60 7.27 9.31
N THR A 124 -8.48 8.24 9.57
CA THR A 124 -9.92 8.13 9.30
C THR A 124 -10.19 7.87 7.82
N ALA A 125 -9.59 8.63 6.91
CA ALA A 125 -9.78 8.45 5.47
C ALA A 125 -9.25 7.09 4.98
N ALA A 126 -8.08 6.65 5.49
CA ALA A 126 -7.52 5.34 5.18
C ALA A 126 -8.44 4.19 5.62
N VAL A 127 -9.08 4.29 6.79
CA VAL A 127 -10.05 3.30 7.28
C VAL A 127 -11.28 3.23 6.36
N GLU A 128 -11.77 4.37 5.88
CA GLU A 128 -12.90 4.41 4.95
C GLU A 128 -12.56 3.78 3.59
N GLU A 129 -11.37 4.06 3.06
CA GLU A 129 -10.89 3.47 1.81
C GLU A 129 -10.74 1.95 1.94
N ALA A 130 -10.09 1.47 3.00
CA ALA A 130 -9.92 0.04 3.26
C ALA A 130 -11.27 -0.70 3.38
N LYS A 131 -12.28 -0.08 3.98
CA LYS A 131 -13.65 -0.62 4.04
C LYS A 131 -14.28 -0.76 2.66
N LYS A 132 -14.09 0.23 1.78
CA LYS A 132 -14.60 0.19 0.39
C LYS A 132 -13.94 -0.95 -0.38
N ILE A 133 -12.62 -1.05 -0.35
CA ILE A 133 -11.85 -2.12 -1.02
C ILE A 133 -12.32 -3.50 -0.55
N ARG A 134 -12.43 -3.71 0.77
CA ARG A 134 -12.89 -4.98 1.34
C ARG A 134 -14.31 -5.34 0.92
N THR A 135 -15.18 -4.35 0.74
CA THR A 135 -16.56 -4.57 0.30
C THR A 135 -16.60 -4.96 -1.17
N THR A 136 -15.85 -4.26 -2.02
CA THR A 136 -15.74 -4.57 -3.45
C THR A 136 -15.15 -5.96 -3.68
N ALA A 137 -14.04 -6.32 -3.00
CA ALA A 137 -13.42 -7.64 -3.11
C ALA A 137 -14.35 -8.78 -2.64
N LYS A 138 -15.28 -8.53 -1.71
CA LYS A 138 -16.29 -9.52 -1.30
C LYS A 138 -17.43 -9.69 -2.31
N MET A 139 -17.64 -8.74 -3.21
CA MET A 139 -18.74 -8.80 -4.20
C MET A 139 -18.45 -9.70 -5.42
N GLU A 140 -17.24 -10.27 -5.56
CA GLU A 140 -16.70 -10.58 -6.89
C GLU A 140 -17.11 -11.87 -7.63
N VAL A 141 -17.91 -12.80 -7.11
CA VAL A 141 -18.35 -13.97 -7.94
C VAL A 141 -19.86 -14.06 -8.08
N LYS A 142 -20.59 -13.87 -6.98
CA LYS A 142 -22.06 -14.01 -7.00
C LYS A 142 -22.73 -12.86 -7.76
N GLU A 143 -22.25 -11.63 -7.61
CA GLU A 143 -22.83 -10.47 -8.30
C GLU A 143 -22.46 -10.47 -9.79
N TYR A 144 -21.22 -10.86 -10.14
CA TYR A 144 -20.81 -11.09 -11.54
C TYR A 144 -21.67 -12.17 -12.21
N ILE A 145 -21.86 -13.32 -11.56
CA ILE A 145 -22.72 -14.40 -12.07
C ILE A 145 -24.17 -13.90 -12.23
N LYS A 146 -24.67 -13.06 -11.32
CA LYS A 146 -26.02 -12.50 -11.37
C LYS A 146 -26.18 -11.54 -12.56
N GLN A 147 -25.19 -10.68 -12.82
CA GLN A 147 -25.16 -9.78 -13.98
C GLN A 147 -25.09 -10.55 -15.30
N VAL A 148 -24.24 -11.58 -15.40
CA VAL A 148 -24.14 -12.43 -16.59
C VAL A 148 -25.46 -13.18 -16.84
N LYS A 149 -26.12 -13.69 -15.80
CA LYS A 149 -27.43 -14.35 -15.92
C LYS A 149 -28.52 -13.39 -16.37
N GLN A 150 -28.54 -12.15 -15.86
CA GLN A 150 -29.50 -11.11 -16.28
C GLN A 150 -29.32 -10.71 -17.74
N HIS A 151 -28.06 -10.57 -18.23
CA HIS A 151 -27.81 -10.28 -19.64
C HIS A 151 -28.18 -11.42 -20.59
N LYS A 152 -27.95 -12.69 -20.22
CA LYS A 152 -28.44 -13.84 -21.01
C LYS A 152 -29.95 -13.88 -21.10
N HIS A 153 -30.65 -13.54 -20.02
CA HIS A 153 -32.11 -13.53 -19.99
C HIS A 153 -32.71 -12.42 -20.87
N ALA A 154 -32.11 -11.22 -20.87
CA ALA A 154 -32.52 -10.10 -21.72
C ALA A 154 -32.27 -10.38 -23.21
N SER A 155 -31.13 -11.00 -23.56
CA SER A 155 -30.81 -11.36 -24.94
C SER A 155 -31.71 -12.49 -25.48
N SER A 156 -32.15 -13.42 -24.62
CA SER A 156 -33.12 -14.46 -24.98
C SER A 156 -34.51 -13.90 -25.28
N LEU A 157 -34.97 -12.90 -24.51
CA LEU A 157 -36.27 -12.24 -24.73
C LEU A 157 -36.29 -11.48 -26.07
N HIS A 158 -35.20 -10.75 -26.37
CA HIS A 158 -35.09 -10.02 -27.63
C HIS A 158 -35.03 -10.93 -28.87
N ARG A 159 -34.48 -12.15 -28.73
CA ARG A 159 -34.47 -13.16 -29.80
C ARG A 159 -35.86 -13.79 -30.03
N MET A 160 -36.69 -13.90 -28.99
CA MET A 160 -38.06 -14.43 -29.12
C MET A 160 -39.01 -13.41 -29.76
N GLU A 161 -38.85 -12.12 -29.46
CA GLU A 161 -39.64 -11.05 -30.07
C GLU A 161 -39.36 -10.87 -31.57
N THR A 162 -38.10 -11.06 -32.00
CA THR A 162 -37.71 -10.96 -33.42
C THR A 162 -38.12 -12.19 -34.25
N LEU A 163 -38.24 -13.37 -33.64
CA LEU A 163 -38.76 -14.58 -34.28
C LEU A 163 -40.29 -14.58 -34.39
N SER A 164 -40.99 -13.93 -33.45
CA SER A 164 -42.47 -13.81 -33.49
C SER A 164 -42.97 -12.81 -34.54
N SER A 165 -42.12 -11.91 -35.05
CA SER A 165 -42.50 -10.92 -36.07
C SER A 165 -42.27 -11.38 -37.52
N HIS A 166 -41.78 -12.60 -37.72
CA HIS A 166 -41.45 -13.17 -39.04
C HIS A 166 -42.23 -14.48 -39.35
N ALA A 167 -43.34 -14.76 -38.66
CA ALA A 167 -44.20 -15.88 -39.02
C ALA A 167 -44.95 -15.56 -40.34
N PRO A 168 -44.76 -16.31 -41.44
CA PRO A 168 -45.49 -16.07 -42.68
C PRO A 168 -46.97 -16.49 -42.52
N GLN A 169 -47.87 -15.67 -43.08
CA GLN A 169 -49.29 -15.98 -43.24
C GLN A 169 -49.51 -17.06 -44.31
#